data_AF-A0A7J4NUU6-F1
#
_entry.id   AF-A0A7J4NUU6-F1
#
_cell.length_a   1.000
_cell.length_b   1.000
_cell.length_c   1.000
_cell.angle_alpha   90.00
_cell.angle_beta   90.00
_cell.angle_gamma   90.00
#
_symmetry.space_group_name_H-M   'P 1'
#
loop_
_entity.id
_entity.type
_entity.pdbx_description
1 polymer ?
#
loop_
_entity_poly.entity_id
_entity_poly.type
_entity_poly.pdbx_seq_one_letter_code
_entity_poly.pdbx_strand_id
1 'polypeptide(L)' 'MEYIFFENASDGIYIHDIGGYFIKINKVGLEIFGCPDKEIIGSHVSEWLSPASVEMVKEDTLNWSVTR' A
#
# COMPACT_ATOMS: atom_id res chain seq x y z
N MET A 1 -3.81 -10.55 -18.84
CA MET A 1 -2.37 -10.82 -18.66
C MET A 1 -1.77 -10.10 -17.45
N GLU A 2 -2.04 -8.81 -17.22
CA GLU A 2 -1.42 -8.04 -16.11
C GLU A 2 -1.63 -8.64 -14.72
N TYR A 3 -2.79 -9.27 -14.49
CA TYR A 3 -3.12 -9.90 -13.21
C TYR A 3 -2.16 -11.05 -12.81
N ILE A 4 -1.59 -11.76 -13.80
CA ILE A 4 -0.64 -12.85 -13.53
C ILE A 4 0.67 -12.28 -12.95
N PHE A 5 1.15 -11.15 -13.45
CA PHE A 5 2.37 -10.53 -12.92
C PHE A 5 2.14 -9.95 -11.53
N PHE A 6 0.97 -9.34 -11.30
CA PHE A 6 0.61 -8.82 -9.98
C PHE A 6 0.58 -9.91 -8.90
N GLU A 7 -0.09 -11.03 -9.18
CA GLU A 7 -0.24 -12.12 -8.19
C GLU A 7 0.99 -13.01 -8.04
N ASN A 8 1.82 -13.14 -9.08
CA ASN A 8 3.03 -13.97 -9.02
C ASN A 8 4.31 -13.17 -8.69
N ALA A 9 4.19 -11.88 -8.39
CA ALA A 9 5.33 -11.11 -7.91
C ALA A 9 5.83 -11.66 -6.58
N SER A 10 7.15 -11.69 -6.39
CA SER A 10 7.78 -12.05 -5.13
C SER A 10 7.69 -10.95 -4.07
N ASP A 11 7.38 -9.73 -4.49
CA ASP A 11 7.23 -8.57 -3.62
C ASP A 11 5.77 -8.34 -3.26
N GLY A 12 5.54 -7.74 -2.10
CA GLY A 12 4.22 -7.22 -1.74
C GLY A 12 3.88 -6.00 -2.61
N ILE A 13 2.79 -6.10 -3.37
CA ILE A 13 2.31 -5.03 -4.24
C ILE A 13 0.91 -4.64 -3.80
N TYR A 14 0.69 -3.33 -3.64
CA TYR A 14 -0.63 -2.78 -3.39
C TYR A 14 -0.90 -1.55 -4.26
N ILE A 15 -2.19 -1.23 -4.40
CA ILE A 15 -2.69 -0.03 -5.07
C ILE A 15 -3.61 0.69 -4.08
N HIS A 16 -3.42 2.00 -3.91
CA HIS A 16 -4.35 2.85 -3.18
C HIS A 16 -4.96 3.93 -4.09
N ASP A 17 -6.07 4.52 -3.65
CA ASP A 17 -6.63 5.72 -4.29
C ASP A 17 -5.85 6.99 -3.89
N ILE A 18 -6.26 8.14 -4.45
CA ILE A 18 -5.66 9.44 -4.14
C ILE A 18 -5.84 9.87 -2.67
N GLY A 19 -6.81 9.27 -1.97
CA GLY A 19 -7.07 9.49 -0.55
C GLY A 19 -6.27 8.56 0.34
N GLY A 20 -5.45 7.67 -0.21
CA GLY A 20 -4.63 6.72 0.54
C GLY A 20 -5.36 5.44 0.96
N TYR A 21 -6.53 5.13 0.39
CA TYR A 21 -7.27 3.92 0.72
C TYR A 21 -6.91 2.76 -0.19
N PHE A 22 -6.66 1.57 0.37
CA PHE A 22 -6.32 0.38 -0.43
C PHE A 22 -7.46 -0.02 -1.37
N ILE A 23 -7.13 -0.16 -2.66
CA ILE A 23 -8.02 -0.68 -3.71
C ILE A 23 -7.71 -2.16 -3.99
N LYS A 24 -6.41 -2.53 -3.97
CA LYS A 24 -5.93 -3.89 -4.24
C LYS A 24 -4.64 -4.19 -3.49
N ILE A 25 -4.42 -5.46 -3.21
CA ILE A 25 -3.16 -6.01 -2.72
C ILE A 25 -2.98 -7.43 -3.26
N ASN A 26 -1.75 -7.82 -3.58
CA ASN A 26 -1.45 -9.18 -4.04
C ASN A 26 -1.33 -10.16 -2.86
N LYS A 27 -1.30 -11.45 -3.17
CA LYS A 27 -1.17 -12.49 -2.14
C LYS A 27 0.06 -12.30 -1.22
N VAL A 28 1.21 -11.94 -1.78
CA VAL A 28 2.43 -11.72 -0.99
C VAL A 28 2.28 -10.54 -0.03
N GLY A 29 1.65 -9.45 -0.48
CA GLY A 29 1.37 -8.30 0.37
C GLY A 29 0.50 -8.68 1.57
N LEU A 30 -0.55 -9.48 1.37
CA LEU A 30 -1.38 -10.00 2.45
C LEU A 30 -0.57 -10.85 3.45
N GLU A 31 0.34 -11.69 2.96
CA GLU A 31 1.23 -12.49 3.80
C GLU A 31 2.18 -11.60 4.63
N ILE A 32 2.69 -10.51 4.06
CA ILE A 32 3.55 -9.54 4.76
C ILE A 32 2.79 -8.80 5.85
N PHE A 33 1.58 -8.31 5.57
CA PHE A 33 0.76 -7.61 6.56
C PHE A 33 0.14 -8.55 7.61
N GLY A 34 0.10 -9.85 7.33
CA GLY A 34 -0.42 -10.86 8.26
C GLY A 34 -1.92 -10.76 8.51
N CYS A 35 -2.67 -10.13 7.60
CA CYS A 35 -4.11 -9.89 7.74
C CYS A 35 -4.92 -10.51 6.57
N PRO A 36 -6.19 -10.88 6.78
CA PRO A 36 -7.07 -11.29 5.69
C PRO A 36 -7.43 -10.10 4.78
N ASP A 37 -7.56 -10.36 3.47
CA ASP A 37 -7.90 -9.38 2.41
C ASP A 37 -9.07 -8.45 2.76
N LYS A 38 -10.07 -8.97 3.47
CA LYS A 38 -11.31 -8.26 3.84
C LYS A 38 -11.07 -7.10 4.81
N GLU A 39 -9.95 -7.10 5.51
CA GLU A 39 -9.63 -6.11 6.55
C GLU A 39 -8.74 -4.98 6.00
N ILE A 40 -7.98 -5.24 4.93
CA ILE A 40 -7.05 -4.26 4.37
C ILE A 40 -7.70 -3.41 3.27
N ILE A 41 -8.52 -4.01 2.39
CA ILE A 41 -9.18 -3.26 1.32
C ILE A 41 -10.16 -2.24 1.91
N GLY A 42 -10.01 -0.97 1.51
CA GLY A 42 -10.81 0.15 2.04
C GLY A 42 -10.31 0.75 3.34
N SER A 43 -9.29 0.18 3.99
CA SER A 43 -8.58 0.84 5.10
C SER A 43 -7.60 1.90 4.57
N HIS A 44 -7.26 2.90 5.39
CA HIS A 44 -6.28 3.92 5.01
C HIS A 44 -4.85 3.40 5.23
N VAL A 45 -3.94 3.67 4.30
CA VAL A 45 -2.56 3.15 4.34
C VAL A 45 -1.81 3.49 5.62
N SER A 46 -2.10 4.62 6.25
CA SER A 46 -1.46 5.02 7.51
C SER A 46 -1.80 4.12 8.70
N GLU A 47 -2.89 3.36 8.65
CA GLU A 47 -3.28 2.42 9.71
C GLU A 47 -2.32 1.23 9.79
N TRP A 48 -1.55 0.99 8.73
CA TRP A 48 -0.61 -0.13 8.59
C TRP A 48 0.85 0.29 8.71
N LEU A 49 1.09 1.56 9.07
CA LEU A 49 2.41 2.13 9.24
C LEU A 49 2.71 2.36 10.71
N SER A 50 3.97 2.14 11.10
CA SER A 50 4.43 2.62 12.40
C SER A 50 4.34 4.16 12.45
N PRO A 51 4.19 4.78 13.64
CA PRO A 51 4.15 6.24 13.75
C PRO A 51 5.34 6.94 13.07
N ALA A 52 6.54 6.40 13.23
CA ALA A 52 7.75 6.91 12.58
C ALA A 52 7.67 6.81 11.03
N SER A 53 7.07 5.74 10.51
CA SER A 53 6.88 5.56 9.07
C SER A 53 5.82 6.51 8.49
N VAL A 54 4.79 6.88 9.27
CA VAL A 54 3.78 7.86 8.85
C VAL A 54 4.40 9.24 8.62
N GLU A 55 5.31 9.66 9.49
CA GLU A 55 6.01 10.95 9.37
C GLU A 55 6.87 11.00 8.10
N MET A 56 7.68 9.96 7.86
CA MET A 56 8.51 9.83 6.66
C MET A 56 7.68 9.86 5.37
N VAL A 57 6.58 9.10 5.30
CA VAL A 57 5.71 9.07 4.12
C VAL A 57 5.06 10.44 3.84
N LYS A 58 4.68 11.18 4.89
CA LYS A 58 4.12 12.53 4.73
C LYS A 58 5.16 13.49 4.14
N GLU A 59 6.38 13.46 4.64
CA GLU A 59 7.49 14.29 4.13
C GLU A 59 7.79 13.97 2.67
N ASP A 60 7.93 12.69 2.32
CA ASP A 60 8.22 12.25 0.94
C ASP A 60 7.09 12.60 -0.04
N THR A 61 5.84 12.39 0.36
CA THR A 61 4.67 12.71 -0.48
C THR A 61 4.58 14.21 -0.74
N LEU A 62 4.83 15.04 0.28
CA LEU A 62 4.91 16.49 0.13
C LEU A 62 6.03 16.86 -0.84
N ASN A 63 7.24 16.35 -0.62
CA ASN A 63 8.41 16.67 -1.44
C ASN A 63 8.20 16.32 -2.93
N TRP A 64 7.67 15.13 -3.22
CA TRP A 64 7.38 14.68 -4.59
C TRP A 64 6.30 15.53 -5.28
N SER A 65 5.39 16.13 -4.51
CA SER A 65 4.35 17.03 -5.03
C SER A 65 4.91 18.41 -5.42
N VAL A 66 6.04 18.84 -4.83
CA VAL A 66 6.65 20.16 -5.08
C VAL A 66 7.77 20.11 -6.12
N THR A 67 8.30 18.92 -6.44
CA THR A 67 9.38 18.75 -7.44
C THR A 67 8.89 18.50 -8.87
N ARG A 68 7.58 18.59 -9.11
CA ARG A 68 6.97 18.38 -10.43
C ARG A 68 6.36 19.66 -10.99
#